data_AF-A0A6H2NLV8-F1
#
_entry.id   AF-A0A6H2NLV8-F1
#
_cell.length_a   1.000
_cell.length_b   1.000
_cell.length_c   1.000
_cell.angle_alpha   90.00
_cell.angle_beta   90.00
_cell.angle_gamma   90.00
#
_symmetry.space_group_name_H-M   'P 1'
#
loop_
_entity.id
_entity.type
_entity.pdbx_description
1 polymer ?
#
loop_
_entity_poly.entity_id
_entity_poly.type
_entity_poly.pdbx_seq_one_letter_code
_entity_poly.pdbx_strand_id
1 'polypeptide(L)'
;MNDELFQRFTTASRNLNLFPLLSSEDIEEFRVAYGSRTLAVLEDAILDLEADGKLIFTGHRGCGKSTLLNQLALNMRKQGLFVSFFSIADMVEMSAVNHINILYSIALKLLHRATTLQVPIPDTVQDSLKTWFTQTKSQTYTNQLKQEVGLGGNFFDLFTAKLQKEDSFREEIKETYERRVSDLTQHIDQIAAAIQAATGKEVLVIIDDLDKLDLAVVEAIFNDNINALFSPRIRILFTIPIAVVRDTRLKATLDSVCQIVLLPVTLKRKKLI
;
A
#
# COMPACT_ATOMS: atom_id res chain seq x y z
N MET A 1 25.29 -9.84 45.74
CA MET A 1 25.23 -9.86 44.26
C MET A 1 25.78 -8.51 43.81
N ASN A 2 26.73 -8.49 42.89
CA ASN A 2 27.73 -7.43 42.80
C ASN A 2 27.17 -6.14 42.15
N ASP A 3 26.71 -5.19 42.97
CA ASP A 3 26.09 -3.92 42.54
C ASP A 3 26.98 -3.10 41.60
N GLU A 4 28.30 -3.26 41.70
CA GLU A 4 29.27 -2.57 40.86
C GLU A 4 29.24 -3.07 39.40
N LEU A 5 29.00 -4.37 39.19
CA LEU A 5 28.81 -4.96 37.86
C LEU A 5 27.49 -4.51 37.24
N PHE A 6 26.43 -4.40 38.06
CA PHE A 6 25.14 -3.88 37.60
C PHE A 6 25.25 -2.41 37.20
N GLN A 7 25.86 -1.57 38.03
CA GLN A 7 26.11 -0.15 37.73
C GLN A 7 26.98 0.04 36.47
N ARG A 8 28.03 -0.77 36.30
CA ARG A 8 28.84 -0.77 35.07
C ARG A 8 28.04 -1.19 33.85
N PHE A 9 27.20 -2.21 33.97
CA PHE A 9 26.32 -2.66 32.89
C PHE A 9 25.27 -1.61 32.53
N THR A 10 24.61 -0.98 33.53
CA THR A 10 23.63 0.09 33.31
C THR A 10 24.28 1.32 32.70
N THR A 11 25.48 1.70 33.16
CA THR A 11 26.22 2.85 32.62
C THR A 11 26.71 2.58 31.19
N ALA A 12 27.25 1.40 30.91
CA ALA A 12 27.62 0.99 29.56
C ALA A 12 26.40 0.94 28.63
N SER A 13 25.27 0.39 29.10
CA SER A 13 24.03 0.30 28.33
C SER A 13 23.38 1.66 28.07
N ARG A 14 23.44 2.60 29.03
CA ARG A 14 23.03 4.00 28.84
C ARG A 14 23.95 4.72 27.84
N ASN A 15 25.27 4.53 27.95
CA ASN A 15 26.24 5.13 27.02
C ASN A 15 26.09 4.59 25.58
N LEU A 16 25.62 3.35 25.44
CA LEU A 16 25.31 2.68 24.18
C LEU A 16 23.88 2.95 23.69
N ASN A 17 23.07 3.74 24.42
CA ASN A 17 21.65 4.00 24.13
C ASN A 17 20.83 2.71 23.91
N LEU A 18 21.11 1.66 24.69
CA LEU A 18 20.42 0.37 24.62
C LEU A 18 19.13 0.31 25.47
N PHE A 19 18.77 1.40 26.16
CA PHE A 19 17.50 1.49 26.88
C PHE A 19 16.41 2.04 25.95
N PRO A 20 15.17 1.52 26.04
CA PRO A 20 14.03 2.06 25.32
C PRO A 20 13.80 3.53 25.71
N LEU A 21 13.29 4.35 24.79
CA LEU A 21 12.97 5.76 25.05
C LEU A 21 11.82 5.81 26.07
N LEU A 22 12.05 6.42 27.24
CA LEU A 22 11.10 6.38 28.37
C LEU A 22 10.34 7.70 28.59
N SER A 23 10.81 8.82 28.04
CA SER A 23 10.15 10.11 28.18
C SER A 23 9.55 10.61 26.87
N SER A 24 8.48 11.40 26.94
CA SER A 24 7.80 11.99 25.78
C SER A 24 8.71 12.95 25.01
N GLU A 25 9.63 13.62 25.70
CA GLU A 25 10.64 14.51 25.11
C GLU A 25 11.74 13.73 24.40
N ASP A 26 12.23 12.62 24.98
CA ASP A 26 13.18 11.72 24.31
C ASP A 26 12.56 11.09 23.05
N ILE A 27 11.26 10.83 23.04
CA ILE A 27 10.54 10.29 21.88
C ILE A 27 10.41 11.33 20.76
N GLU A 28 10.12 12.59 21.08
CA GLU A 28 10.05 13.69 20.10
C GLU A 28 11.45 14.07 19.56
N GLU A 29 12.49 14.06 20.39
CA GLU A 29 13.86 14.31 19.98
C GLU A 29 14.46 13.14 19.14
N PHE A 30 14.00 11.91 19.40
CA PHE A 30 14.37 10.70 18.65
C PHE A 30 13.41 10.40 17.48
N ARG A 31 12.31 11.14 17.29
CA ARG A 31 11.52 11.19 16.04
C ARG A 31 12.37 11.85 14.96
N VAL A 32 13.35 11.08 14.51
CA VAL A 32 14.52 11.52 13.75
C VAL A 32 14.14 12.50 12.63
N ALA A 33 14.87 13.62 12.54
CA ALA A 33 14.95 14.55 11.39
C ALA A 33 15.33 13.91 10.04
N TYR A 34 15.35 12.58 9.99
CA TYR A 34 15.65 11.73 8.85
C TYR A 34 14.39 11.39 8.05
N GLY A 35 13.30 11.07 8.75
CA GLY A 35 12.02 10.82 8.11
C GLY A 35 11.51 12.06 7.37
N SER A 36 11.79 13.26 7.89
CA SER A 36 11.36 14.52 7.29
C SER A 36 11.97 14.79 5.91
N ARG A 37 13.25 14.48 5.68
CA ARG A 37 13.87 14.65 4.36
C ARG A 37 13.30 13.67 3.33
N THR A 38 13.21 12.38 3.69
CA THR A 38 12.64 11.39 2.76
C THR A 38 11.15 11.62 2.53
N LEU A 39 10.43 12.09 3.54
CA LEU A 39 9.05 12.52 3.41
C LEU A 39 8.94 13.65 2.38
N ALA A 40 9.71 14.73 2.52
CA ALA A 40 9.72 15.82 1.54
C ALA A 40 10.05 15.33 0.12
N VAL A 41 11.03 14.44 -0.04
CA VAL A 41 11.35 13.84 -1.35
C VAL A 41 10.19 13.02 -1.91
N LEU A 42 9.45 12.29 -1.08
CA LEU A 42 8.26 11.56 -1.53
C LEU A 42 7.11 12.50 -1.90
N GLU A 43 6.93 13.60 -1.15
CA GLU A 43 5.93 14.62 -1.44
C GLU A 43 6.20 15.26 -2.80
N ASP A 44 7.41 15.78 -3.00
CA ASP A 44 7.84 16.38 -4.27
C ASP A 44 7.69 15.36 -5.41
N ALA A 45 8.18 14.13 -5.22
CA ALA A 45 8.08 13.09 -6.24
C ALA A 45 6.64 12.76 -6.62
N ILE A 46 5.69 12.75 -5.68
CA ILE A 46 4.27 12.48 -5.97
C ILE A 46 3.61 13.65 -6.70
N LEU A 47 3.93 14.88 -6.31
CA LEU A 47 3.39 16.08 -6.96
C LEU A 47 3.89 16.23 -8.40
N ASP A 48 5.12 15.79 -8.67
CA ASP A 48 5.74 15.81 -9.99
C ASP A 48 5.30 14.63 -10.89
N LEU A 49 4.56 13.64 -10.35
CA LEU A 49 4.02 12.55 -11.18
C LEU A 49 2.93 13.07 -12.13
N GLU A 50 2.98 12.54 -13.35
CA GLU A 50 1.83 12.52 -14.25
C GLU A 50 0.59 11.90 -13.57
N ALA A 51 -0.61 12.17 -14.10
CA ALA A 51 -1.87 11.72 -13.51
C ALA A 51 -1.96 10.18 -13.34
N ASP A 52 -1.27 9.42 -14.20
CA ASP A 52 -1.14 7.96 -14.14
C ASP A 52 0.27 7.50 -13.72
N GLY A 53 1.07 8.38 -13.13
CA GLY A 53 2.45 8.07 -12.71
C GLY A 53 2.51 7.03 -11.59
N LYS A 54 3.59 6.24 -11.58
CA LYS A 54 3.85 5.24 -10.53
C LYS A 54 5.12 5.60 -9.79
N LEU A 55 5.12 5.37 -8.49
CA LEU A 55 6.28 5.60 -7.62
C LEU A 55 6.53 4.34 -6.79
N ILE A 56 7.81 3.99 -6.66
CA ILE A 56 8.23 2.91 -5.80
C ILE A 56 8.93 3.49 -4.58
N PHE A 57 8.53 3.02 -3.40
CA PHE A 57 9.19 3.33 -2.14
C PHE A 57 9.81 2.07 -1.54
N THR A 58 11.08 2.13 -1.16
CA THR A 58 11.77 0.97 -0.58
C THR A 58 12.69 1.36 0.57
N GLY A 59 13.03 0.39 1.40
CA GLY A 59 13.85 0.58 2.59
C GLY A 59 13.85 -0.68 3.46
N HIS A 60 14.78 -0.75 4.41
CA HIS A 60 14.90 -1.91 5.28
C HIS A 60 13.60 -2.19 6.08
N ARG A 61 13.33 -3.46 6.38
CA ARG A 61 12.19 -3.80 7.26
C ARG A 61 12.43 -3.19 8.64
N GLY A 62 11.38 -2.64 9.24
CA GLY A 62 11.46 -1.98 10.55
C GLY A 62 12.07 -0.58 10.57
N CYS A 63 12.45 0.03 9.44
CA CYS A 63 13.01 1.39 9.42
C CYS A 63 11.97 2.54 9.47
N GLY A 64 10.71 2.23 9.77
CA GLY A 64 9.64 3.24 9.91
C GLY A 64 8.89 3.61 8.63
N LYS A 65 8.95 2.79 7.57
CA LYS A 65 8.25 3.03 6.29
C LYS A 65 6.75 3.27 6.48
N SER A 66 6.05 2.38 7.17
CA SER A 66 4.61 2.50 7.43
C SER A 66 4.24 3.81 8.12
N THR A 67 5.03 4.22 9.12
CA THR A 67 4.84 5.50 9.82
C THR A 67 5.02 6.69 8.87
N LEU A 68 6.06 6.64 8.01
CA LEU A 68 6.33 7.68 7.03
C LEU A 68 5.23 7.75 5.95
N LEU A 69 4.77 6.60 5.45
CA LEU A 69 3.67 6.52 4.48
C LEU A 69 2.34 7.03 5.05
N ASN A 70 2.05 6.75 6.32
CA ASN A 70 0.86 7.30 6.96
C ASN A 70 0.95 8.84 7.07
N GLN A 71 2.12 9.37 7.43
CA GLN A 71 2.35 10.82 7.46
C GLN A 71 2.23 11.44 6.06
N LEU A 72 2.81 10.79 5.05
CA LEU A 72 2.71 11.17 3.64
C LEU A 72 1.26 11.21 3.18
N ALA A 73 0.47 10.19 3.49
CA ALA A 73 -0.95 10.14 3.15
C ALA A 73 -1.73 11.32 3.75
N LEU A 74 -1.42 11.72 5.00
CA LEU A 74 -2.03 12.89 5.63
C LEU A 74 -1.61 14.20 4.93
N ASN A 75 -0.33 14.34 4.59
CA ASN A 75 0.20 15.53 3.94
C ASN A 75 -0.35 15.70 2.51
N MET A 76 -0.38 14.63 1.73
CA MET A 76 -0.97 14.60 0.38
C MET A 76 -2.46 14.97 0.38
N ARG A 77 -3.22 14.53 1.40
CA ARG A 77 -4.62 14.96 1.57
C ARG A 77 -4.74 16.47 1.83
N LYS A 78 -3.83 17.05 2.62
CA LYS A 78 -3.80 18.49 2.89
C LYS A 78 -3.42 19.30 1.64
N GLN A 79 -2.58 18.74 0.78
CA GLN A 79 -2.20 19.32 -0.51
C GLN A 79 -3.28 19.15 -1.60
N GLY A 80 -4.44 18.58 -1.26
CA GLY A 80 -5.59 18.53 -2.17
C GLY A 80 -5.77 17.22 -2.93
N LEU A 81 -4.98 16.19 -2.67
CA LEU A 81 -5.16 14.87 -3.30
C LEU A 81 -6.23 14.03 -2.60
N PHE A 82 -6.93 13.19 -3.36
CA PHE A 82 -7.77 12.12 -2.83
C PHE A 82 -6.91 10.87 -2.56
N VAL A 83 -6.48 10.69 -1.31
CA VAL A 83 -5.52 9.64 -0.96
C VAL A 83 -6.18 8.43 -0.31
N SER A 84 -6.13 7.27 -0.98
CA SER A 84 -6.43 5.96 -0.42
C SER A 84 -5.15 5.28 0.07
N PHE A 85 -5.06 4.97 1.35
CA PHE A 85 -3.89 4.32 1.96
C PHE A 85 -4.33 3.03 2.65
N PHE A 86 -3.67 1.93 2.35
CA PHE A 86 -3.92 0.63 2.99
C PHE A 86 -2.67 -0.26 2.98
N SER A 87 -2.61 -1.22 3.91
CA SER A 87 -1.64 -2.32 3.87
C SER A 87 -2.22 -3.49 3.08
N ILE A 88 -1.43 -4.11 2.21
CA ILE A 88 -1.84 -5.34 1.53
C ILE A 88 -2.05 -6.51 2.51
N ALA A 89 -1.42 -6.46 3.69
CA ALA A 89 -1.59 -7.45 4.77
C ALA A 89 -3.00 -7.50 5.35
N ASP A 90 -3.71 -6.37 5.29
CA ASP A 90 -5.09 -6.29 5.74
C ASP A 90 -6.08 -6.87 4.72
N MET A 91 -5.59 -7.21 3.52
CA MET A 91 -6.41 -7.58 2.37
C MET A 91 -6.25 -9.02 1.95
N VAL A 92 -5.02 -9.51 1.96
CA VAL A 92 -4.65 -10.81 1.41
C VAL A 92 -3.57 -11.40 2.29
N GLU A 93 -3.63 -12.72 2.53
CA GLU A 93 -2.52 -13.44 3.14
C GLU A 93 -1.24 -13.25 2.31
N MET A 94 -0.11 -12.91 2.95
CA MET A 94 1.15 -12.57 2.27
C MET A 94 1.61 -13.61 1.23
N SER A 95 1.40 -14.89 1.52
CA SER A 95 1.75 -16.04 0.66
C SER A 95 0.89 -16.11 -0.61
N ALA A 96 -0.31 -15.52 -0.57
CA ALA A 96 -1.31 -15.56 -1.64
C ALA A 96 -1.39 -14.25 -2.43
N VAL A 97 -0.59 -13.23 -2.08
CA VAL A 97 -0.56 -11.94 -2.80
C VAL A 97 -0.13 -12.15 -4.24
N ASN A 98 -0.85 -11.54 -5.19
CA ASN A 98 -0.53 -11.54 -6.60
C ASN A 98 -1.02 -10.23 -7.26
N HIS A 99 -0.66 -10.00 -8.51
CA HIS A 99 -1.02 -8.73 -9.19
C HIS A 99 -2.54 -8.53 -9.30
N ILE A 100 -3.34 -9.59 -9.45
CA ILE A 100 -4.81 -9.49 -9.54
C ILE A 100 -5.41 -9.04 -8.22
N ASN A 101 -5.07 -9.67 -7.09
CA ASN A 101 -5.64 -9.30 -5.81
C ASN A 101 -5.12 -7.96 -5.29
N ILE A 102 -3.92 -7.51 -5.70
CA ILE A 102 -3.46 -6.14 -5.49
C ILE A 102 -4.40 -5.16 -6.22
N LEU A 103 -4.63 -5.35 -7.52
CA LEU A 103 -5.52 -4.50 -8.31
C LEU A 103 -6.96 -4.50 -7.76
N TYR A 104 -7.47 -5.67 -7.38
CA TYR A 104 -8.78 -5.79 -6.73
C TYR A 104 -8.84 -5.04 -5.39
N SER A 105 -7.79 -5.14 -4.58
CA SER A 105 -7.66 -4.40 -3.31
C SER A 105 -7.66 -2.89 -3.52
N ILE A 106 -6.98 -2.40 -4.57
CA ILE A 106 -6.97 -0.98 -4.95
C ILE A 106 -8.40 -0.52 -5.22
N ALA A 107 -9.12 -1.23 -6.09
CA ALA A 107 -10.50 -0.89 -6.44
C ALA A 107 -11.39 -0.86 -5.20
N LEU A 108 -11.33 -1.91 -4.37
CA LEU A 108 -12.15 -2.05 -3.18
C LEU A 108 -11.88 -0.93 -2.17
N LYS A 109 -10.60 -0.62 -1.88
CA LYS A 109 -10.22 0.42 -0.92
C LYS A 109 -10.51 1.82 -1.43
N LEU A 110 -10.34 2.06 -2.72
CA LEU A 110 -10.66 3.35 -3.32
C LEU A 110 -12.16 3.65 -3.24
N LEU A 111 -13.00 2.68 -3.61
CA LEU A 111 -14.45 2.81 -3.49
C LEU A 111 -14.88 2.91 -2.02
N HIS A 112 -14.35 2.06 -1.14
CA HIS A 112 -14.63 2.12 0.30
C HIS A 112 -14.35 3.51 0.87
N ARG A 113 -13.20 4.10 0.52
CA ARG A 113 -12.86 5.43 1.01
C ARG A 113 -13.79 6.52 0.47
N ALA A 114 -14.20 6.43 -0.81
CA ALA A 114 -15.15 7.37 -1.39
C ALA A 114 -16.51 7.29 -0.67
N THR A 115 -17.01 6.09 -0.40
CA THR A 115 -18.25 5.89 0.36
C THR A 115 -18.13 6.41 1.80
N THR A 116 -17.03 6.11 2.49
CA THR A 116 -16.81 6.57 3.87
C THR A 116 -16.72 8.08 3.99
N LEU A 117 -16.16 8.75 2.98
CA LEU A 117 -16.12 10.22 2.91
C LEU A 117 -17.39 10.84 2.33
N GLN A 118 -18.41 10.03 2.02
CA GLN A 118 -19.66 10.47 1.40
C GLN A 118 -19.43 11.32 0.15
N VAL A 119 -18.45 10.93 -0.68
CA VAL A 119 -18.22 11.57 -1.97
C VAL A 119 -19.52 11.48 -2.78
N PRO A 120 -20.01 12.58 -3.38
CA PRO A 120 -21.29 12.61 -4.07
C PRO A 120 -21.20 11.93 -5.45
N ILE A 121 -20.92 10.63 -5.44
CA ILE A 121 -20.97 9.75 -6.62
C ILE A 121 -22.44 9.33 -6.80
N PRO A 122 -23.03 9.50 -7.99
CA PRO A 122 -24.42 9.10 -8.23
C PRO A 122 -24.67 7.64 -7.82
N ASP A 123 -25.82 7.38 -7.18
CA ASP A 123 -26.16 6.04 -6.68
C ASP A 123 -26.11 4.97 -7.77
N THR A 124 -26.53 5.32 -9.00
CA THR A 124 -26.44 4.44 -10.16
C THR A 124 -25.01 3.98 -10.47
N VAL A 125 -24.03 4.87 -10.30
CA VAL A 125 -22.60 4.56 -10.48
C VAL A 125 -22.11 3.73 -9.30
N GLN A 126 -22.47 4.08 -8.07
CA GLN A 126 -22.10 3.28 -6.90
C GLN A 126 -22.64 1.86 -6.96
N ASP A 127 -23.90 1.69 -7.37
CA ASP A 127 -24.56 0.40 -7.50
C ASP A 127 -23.96 -0.44 -8.63
N SER A 128 -23.62 0.18 -9.76
CA SER A 128 -22.88 -0.49 -10.84
C SER A 128 -21.52 -0.99 -10.35
N LEU A 129 -20.78 -0.16 -9.62
CA LEU A 129 -19.47 -0.52 -9.08
C LEU A 129 -19.57 -1.65 -8.04
N LYS A 130 -20.55 -1.58 -7.12
CA LYS A 130 -20.80 -2.67 -6.14
C LYS A 130 -21.26 -3.95 -6.82
N THR A 131 -22.11 -3.85 -7.85
CA THR A 131 -22.56 -5.00 -8.63
C THR A 131 -21.37 -5.70 -9.27
N TRP A 132 -20.40 -4.94 -9.79
CA TRP A 132 -19.19 -5.51 -10.37
C TRP A 132 -18.39 -6.36 -9.36
N PHE A 133 -18.23 -5.96 -8.10
CA PHE A 133 -17.56 -6.79 -7.08
C PHE A 133 -18.25 -8.14 -6.85
N THR A 134 -19.58 -8.22 -7.06
CA THR A 134 -20.34 -9.48 -6.93
C THR A 134 -20.28 -10.35 -8.18
N GLN A 135 -19.79 -9.83 -9.31
CA GLN A 135 -19.72 -10.57 -10.57
C GLN A 135 -18.41 -11.33 -10.67
N THR A 136 -18.56 -12.62 -10.95
CA THR A 136 -17.44 -13.54 -11.18
C THR A 136 -17.72 -14.40 -12.40
N LYS A 137 -16.72 -15.18 -12.83
CA LYS A 137 -16.87 -16.11 -13.96
C LYS A 137 -17.90 -17.21 -13.65
N SER A 138 -17.96 -17.66 -12.40
CA SER A 138 -18.94 -18.61 -11.90
C SER A 138 -20.28 -17.94 -11.57
N GLN A 139 -21.34 -18.30 -12.31
CA GLN A 139 -22.69 -17.81 -12.00
C GLN A 139 -23.17 -18.27 -10.61
N THR A 140 -22.78 -19.48 -10.19
CA THR A 140 -23.11 -19.99 -8.85
C THR A 140 -22.48 -19.13 -7.77
N TYR A 141 -21.19 -18.80 -7.91
CA TYR A 141 -20.47 -17.96 -6.95
C TYR A 141 -21.02 -16.52 -6.97
N THR A 142 -21.33 -15.98 -8.15
CA THR A 142 -22.00 -14.68 -8.29
C THR A 142 -23.33 -14.63 -7.53
N ASN A 143 -24.17 -15.67 -7.65
CA ASN A 143 -25.44 -15.72 -6.94
C ASN A 143 -25.24 -15.81 -5.42
N GLN A 144 -24.24 -16.56 -4.97
CA GLN A 144 -23.85 -16.62 -3.56
C GLN A 144 -23.45 -15.23 -3.03
N LEU A 145 -22.56 -14.52 -3.73
CA LEU A 145 -22.13 -13.17 -3.33
C LEU A 145 -23.31 -12.19 -3.24
N LYS A 146 -24.22 -12.21 -4.23
CA LYS A 146 -25.43 -11.37 -4.21
C LYS A 146 -26.34 -11.69 -3.03
N GLN A 147 -26.51 -12.97 -2.72
CA GLN A 147 -27.28 -13.39 -1.56
C GLN A 147 -26.64 -12.89 -0.27
N GLU A 148 -25.33 -13.09 -0.09
CA GLU A 148 -24.60 -12.64 1.11
C GLU A 148 -24.67 -11.12 1.30
N VAL A 149 -24.54 -10.33 0.23
CA VAL A 149 -24.75 -8.87 0.27
C VAL A 149 -26.20 -8.54 0.63
N GLY A 150 -27.17 -9.28 0.08
CA GLY A 150 -28.60 -9.11 0.34
C GLY A 150 -29.04 -9.41 1.79
N LEU A 151 -28.21 -10.14 2.56
CA LEU A 151 -28.44 -10.39 3.99
C LEU A 151 -28.15 -9.17 4.88
N GLY A 152 -27.71 -8.04 4.31
CA GLY A 152 -27.57 -6.77 5.02
C GLY A 152 -26.23 -6.60 5.77
N GLY A 153 -25.24 -7.44 5.48
CA GLY A 153 -23.86 -7.22 5.96
C GLY A 153 -23.23 -5.97 5.34
N ASN A 154 -22.25 -5.37 6.02
CA ASN A 154 -21.46 -4.29 5.42
C ASN A 154 -20.68 -4.85 4.22
N PHE A 155 -21.00 -4.34 3.03
CA PHE A 155 -20.40 -4.74 1.76
C PHE A 155 -18.87 -4.75 1.80
N PHE A 156 -18.23 -3.68 2.31
CA PHE A 156 -16.77 -3.60 2.28
C PHE A 156 -16.12 -4.54 3.29
N ASP A 157 -16.75 -4.73 4.45
CA ASP A 157 -16.27 -5.69 5.46
C ASP A 157 -16.38 -7.13 4.94
N LEU A 158 -17.49 -7.46 4.25
CA LEU A 158 -17.70 -8.75 3.60
C LEU A 158 -16.58 -9.03 2.59
N PHE A 159 -16.39 -8.15 1.61
CA PHE A 159 -15.40 -8.35 0.55
C PHE A 159 -13.96 -8.32 1.06
N THR A 160 -13.67 -7.49 2.07
CA THR A 160 -12.35 -7.49 2.74
C THR A 160 -12.11 -8.82 3.46
N ALA A 161 -13.11 -9.31 4.22
CA ALA A 161 -13.00 -10.58 4.94
C ALA A 161 -12.85 -11.77 3.99
N LYS A 162 -13.61 -11.81 2.89
CA LYS A 162 -13.47 -12.85 1.86
C LYS A 162 -12.08 -12.84 1.24
N LEU A 163 -11.60 -11.67 0.82
CA LEU A 163 -10.27 -11.55 0.21
C LEU A 163 -9.17 -12.03 1.16
N GLN A 164 -9.30 -11.70 2.44
CA GLN A 164 -8.32 -12.04 3.46
C GLN A 164 -8.38 -13.53 3.86
N LYS A 165 -9.57 -14.14 3.94
CA LYS A 165 -9.77 -15.44 4.61
C LYS A 165 -10.25 -16.57 3.72
N GLU A 166 -10.79 -16.30 2.53
CA GLU A 166 -11.41 -17.31 1.67
C GLU A 166 -10.55 -17.57 0.43
N ASP A 167 -9.84 -18.70 0.42
CA ASP A 167 -9.01 -19.13 -0.71
C ASP A 167 -9.83 -19.28 -1.99
N SER A 168 -11.03 -19.87 -1.88
CA SER A 168 -11.97 -20.04 -2.98
C SER A 168 -12.39 -18.70 -3.60
N PHE A 169 -12.52 -17.65 -2.78
CA PHE A 169 -12.82 -16.31 -3.30
C PHE A 169 -11.65 -15.74 -4.09
N ARG A 170 -10.42 -15.91 -3.60
CA ARG A 170 -9.21 -15.46 -4.31
C ARG A 170 -9.01 -16.22 -5.62
N GLU A 171 -9.28 -17.52 -5.63
CA GLU A 171 -9.27 -18.34 -6.84
C GLU A 171 -10.31 -17.84 -7.85
N GLU A 172 -11.54 -17.58 -7.40
CA GLU A 172 -12.61 -17.07 -8.27
C GLU A 172 -12.26 -15.69 -8.87
N ILE A 173 -11.70 -14.78 -8.08
CA ILE A 173 -11.19 -13.49 -8.59
C ILE A 173 -10.09 -13.73 -9.63
N LYS A 174 -9.12 -14.60 -9.31
CA LYS A 174 -8.01 -14.90 -10.22
C LYS A 174 -8.54 -15.45 -11.54
N GLU A 175 -9.42 -16.44 -11.52
CA GLU A 175 -10.01 -17.01 -12.74
C GLU A 175 -10.83 -16.01 -13.55
N THR A 176 -11.48 -15.06 -12.87
CA THR A 176 -12.27 -14.01 -13.50
C THR A 176 -11.37 -13.02 -14.26
N TYR A 177 -10.23 -12.62 -13.69
CA TYR A 177 -9.42 -11.51 -14.20
C TYR A 177 -8.05 -11.88 -14.80
N GLU A 178 -7.55 -13.11 -14.65
CA GLU A 178 -6.22 -13.52 -15.14
C GLU A 178 -6.05 -13.27 -16.65
N ARG A 179 -7.12 -13.38 -17.45
CA ARG A 179 -7.14 -13.06 -18.89
C ARG A 179 -7.86 -11.76 -19.23
N ARG A 180 -8.28 -11.01 -18.22
CA ARG A 180 -9.14 -9.82 -18.30
C ARG A 180 -8.66 -8.71 -17.36
N VAL A 181 -7.35 -8.57 -17.22
CA VAL A 181 -6.74 -7.55 -16.36
C VAL A 181 -7.20 -6.14 -16.78
N SER A 182 -7.37 -5.91 -18.08
CA SER A 182 -7.91 -4.67 -18.64
C SER A 182 -9.28 -4.30 -18.05
N ASP A 183 -10.13 -5.29 -17.80
CA ASP A 183 -11.48 -5.05 -17.28
C ASP A 183 -11.38 -4.63 -15.81
N LEU A 184 -10.50 -5.28 -15.04
CA LEU A 184 -10.22 -4.91 -13.65
C LEU A 184 -9.67 -3.48 -13.55
N THR A 185 -8.73 -3.11 -14.42
CA THR A 185 -8.11 -1.78 -14.37
C THR A 185 -9.03 -0.69 -14.91
N GLN A 186 -9.88 -1.00 -15.89
CA GLN A 186 -10.96 -0.11 -16.32
C GLN A 186 -11.92 0.23 -15.18
N HIS A 187 -12.26 -0.72 -14.30
CA HIS A 187 -13.08 -0.42 -13.13
C HIS A 187 -12.37 0.47 -12.12
N ILE A 188 -11.06 0.29 -11.91
CA ILE A 188 -10.26 1.21 -11.09
C ILE A 188 -10.32 2.63 -11.67
N ASP A 189 -10.12 2.77 -12.98
CA ASP A 189 -10.18 4.05 -13.70
C ASP A 189 -11.56 4.70 -13.57
N GLN A 190 -12.64 3.92 -13.66
CA GLN A 190 -14.01 4.42 -13.49
C GLN A 190 -14.28 4.93 -12.08
N ILE A 191 -13.83 4.21 -11.05
CA ILE A 191 -13.94 4.64 -9.65
C ILE A 191 -13.18 5.97 -9.47
N ALA A 192 -11.95 6.03 -9.97
CA ALA A 192 -11.12 7.22 -9.87
C ALA A 192 -11.73 8.42 -10.61
N ALA A 193 -12.22 8.21 -11.83
CA ALA A 193 -12.88 9.25 -12.62
C ALA A 193 -14.14 9.79 -11.91
N ALA A 194 -14.95 8.92 -11.32
CA ALA A 194 -16.12 9.33 -10.55
C ALA A 194 -15.73 10.19 -9.33
N ILE A 195 -14.69 9.79 -8.59
CA ILE A 195 -14.16 10.56 -7.46
C ILE A 195 -13.61 11.91 -7.92
N GLN A 196 -12.82 11.94 -9.00
CA GLN A 196 -12.22 13.17 -9.53
C GLN A 196 -13.30 14.14 -10.03
N ALA A 197 -14.32 13.64 -10.74
CA ALA A 197 -15.44 14.45 -11.19
C ALA A 197 -16.24 15.06 -10.02
N ALA A 198 -16.43 14.29 -8.94
CA ALA A 198 -17.19 14.73 -7.77
C ALA A 198 -16.40 15.66 -6.83
N THR A 199 -15.08 15.52 -6.76
CA THR A 199 -14.25 16.21 -5.75
C THR A 199 -13.31 17.25 -6.33
N GLY A 200 -12.99 17.19 -7.61
CA GLY A 200 -11.93 17.97 -8.26
C GLY A 200 -10.51 17.57 -7.82
N LYS A 201 -10.34 16.47 -7.07
CA LYS A 201 -9.06 16.05 -6.50
C LYS A 201 -8.50 14.85 -7.25
N GLU A 202 -7.26 14.94 -7.72
CA GLU A 202 -6.55 13.81 -8.31
C GLU A 202 -6.39 12.66 -7.30
N VAL A 203 -6.49 11.42 -7.79
CA VAL A 203 -6.44 10.22 -6.96
C VAL A 203 -5.00 9.74 -6.77
N LEU A 204 -4.65 9.44 -5.52
CA LEU A 204 -3.42 8.75 -5.14
C LEU A 204 -3.76 7.50 -4.32
N VAL A 205 -3.17 6.37 -4.70
CA VAL A 205 -3.22 5.14 -3.91
C VAL A 205 -1.84 4.85 -3.34
N ILE A 206 -1.76 4.60 -2.03
CA ILE A 206 -0.54 4.23 -1.33
C ILE A 206 -0.73 2.82 -0.77
N ILE A 207 0.13 1.89 -1.17
CA ILE A 207 0.07 0.48 -0.77
C ILE A 207 1.28 0.16 0.08
N ASP A 208 1.04 -0.18 1.35
CA ASP A 208 2.09 -0.60 2.28
C ASP A 208 2.25 -2.12 2.31
N ASP A 209 3.33 -2.57 2.95
CA ASP A 209 3.65 -3.97 3.27
C ASP A 209 3.90 -4.92 2.09
N LEU A 210 3.87 -4.44 0.85
CA LEU A 210 4.39 -5.21 -0.29
C LEU A 210 5.90 -5.52 -0.14
N ASP A 211 6.64 -4.76 0.68
CA ASP A 211 8.03 -5.07 1.04
C ASP A 211 8.20 -6.23 2.03
N LYS A 212 7.09 -6.74 2.58
CA LYS A 212 7.07 -7.92 3.45
C LYS A 212 6.91 -9.23 2.67
N LEU A 213 6.63 -9.16 1.37
CA LEU A 213 6.53 -10.32 0.49
C LEU A 213 7.86 -11.07 0.34
N ASP A 214 7.75 -12.35 0.07
CA ASP A 214 8.88 -13.20 -0.29
C ASP A 214 9.35 -12.93 -1.72
N LEU A 215 10.63 -13.19 -2.00
CA LEU A 215 11.25 -12.85 -3.28
C LEU A 215 10.52 -13.49 -4.47
N ALA A 216 10.11 -14.75 -4.35
CA ALA A 216 9.38 -15.46 -5.42
C ALA A 216 8.05 -14.79 -5.78
N VAL A 217 7.32 -14.29 -4.78
CA VAL A 217 6.05 -13.57 -5.00
C VAL A 217 6.31 -12.24 -5.69
N VAL A 218 7.38 -11.56 -5.29
CA VAL A 218 7.78 -10.26 -5.82
C VAL A 218 8.22 -10.36 -7.26
N GLU A 219 8.99 -11.39 -7.63
CA GLU A 219 9.35 -11.67 -9.02
C GLU A 219 8.10 -11.89 -9.89
N ALA A 220 7.16 -12.72 -9.44
CA ALA A 220 5.92 -12.95 -10.17
C ALA A 220 5.10 -11.67 -10.36
N ILE A 221 5.15 -10.71 -9.43
CA ILE A 221 4.39 -9.45 -9.52
C ILE A 221 5.13 -8.42 -10.39
N PHE A 222 6.41 -8.15 -10.09
CA PHE A 222 7.16 -7.02 -10.66
C PHE A 222 8.06 -7.38 -11.85
N ASN A 223 8.37 -8.65 -12.09
CA ASN A 223 9.03 -9.07 -13.33
C ASN A 223 8.00 -9.47 -14.38
N ASP A 224 7.08 -10.35 -14.00
CA ASP A 224 6.21 -11.00 -14.99
C ASP A 224 4.93 -10.20 -15.28
N ASN A 225 4.47 -9.40 -14.31
CA ASN A 225 3.17 -8.74 -14.35
C ASN A 225 3.21 -7.23 -14.07
N ILE A 226 4.37 -6.58 -14.23
CA ILE A 226 4.51 -5.14 -13.94
C ILE A 226 3.60 -4.27 -14.80
N ASN A 227 3.43 -4.61 -16.09
CA ASN A 227 2.57 -3.88 -17.01
C ASN A 227 1.11 -3.93 -16.56
N ALA A 228 0.64 -5.08 -16.07
CA ALA A 228 -0.68 -5.23 -15.48
C ALA A 228 -0.84 -4.32 -14.25
N LEU A 229 0.13 -4.38 -13.34
CA LEU A 229 0.13 -3.61 -12.10
C LEU A 229 0.18 -2.08 -12.34
N PHE A 230 0.82 -1.66 -13.43
CA PHE A 230 1.01 -0.24 -13.78
C PHE A 230 -0.10 0.30 -14.70
N SER A 231 -0.97 -0.57 -15.22
CA SER A 231 -2.03 -0.19 -16.16
C SER A 231 -3.15 0.72 -15.62
N PRO A 232 -3.50 0.78 -14.31
CA PRO A 232 -4.47 1.75 -13.83
C PRO A 232 -4.02 3.19 -14.09
N ARG A 233 -4.91 4.04 -14.60
CA ARG A 233 -4.65 5.44 -14.96
C ARG A 233 -4.82 6.38 -13.77
N ILE A 234 -4.10 6.07 -12.69
CA ILE A 234 -4.04 6.84 -11.44
C ILE A 234 -2.62 6.84 -10.87
N ARG A 235 -2.35 7.79 -9.96
CA ARG A 235 -1.09 7.79 -9.19
C ARG A 235 -1.09 6.65 -8.18
N ILE A 236 -0.02 5.85 -8.16
CA ILE A 236 0.14 4.77 -7.19
C ILE A 236 1.56 4.77 -6.62
N LEU A 237 1.67 4.72 -5.29
CA LEU A 237 2.90 4.44 -4.56
C LEU A 237 2.88 2.99 -4.08
N PHE A 238 3.83 2.20 -4.56
CA PHE A 238 4.05 0.81 -4.13
C PHE A 238 5.24 0.72 -3.17
N THR A 239 5.14 -0.11 -2.13
CA THR A 239 6.34 -0.58 -1.43
C THR A 239 6.95 -1.79 -2.13
N ILE A 240 8.27 -1.95 -2.07
CA ILE A 240 8.96 -3.17 -2.51
C ILE A 240 10.08 -3.56 -1.54
N PRO A 241 10.43 -4.86 -1.42
CA PRO A 241 11.56 -5.26 -0.60
C PRO A 241 12.85 -4.66 -1.14
N ILE A 242 13.72 -4.18 -0.25
CA ILE A 242 15.02 -3.60 -0.65
C ILE A 242 15.89 -4.57 -1.46
N ALA A 243 15.69 -5.88 -1.30
CA ALA A 243 16.37 -6.91 -2.07
C ALA A 243 16.13 -6.78 -3.57
N VAL A 244 14.95 -6.30 -4.00
CA VAL A 244 14.59 -6.11 -5.40
C VAL A 244 15.49 -5.08 -6.08
N VAL A 245 15.81 -4.00 -5.37
CA VAL A 245 16.69 -2.93 -5.89
C VAL A 245 18.15 -3.40 -6.00
N ARG A 246 18.50 -4.52 -5.35
CA ARG A 246 19.83 -5.15 -5.45
C ARG A 246 19.90 -6.21 -6.55
N ASP A 247 18.75 -6.66 -7.05
CA ASP A 247 18.69 -7.52 -8.23
C ASP A 247 18.81 -6.66 -9.48
N THR A 248 19.87 -6.86 -10.27
CA THR A 248 20.19 -6.03 -11.43
C THR A 248 19.08 -6.06 -12.49
N ARG A 249 18.42 -7.21 -12.69
CA ARG A 249 17.39 -7.38 -13.70
C ARG A 249 16.11 -6.68 -13.26
N LEU A 250 15.64 -6.95 -12.05
CA LEU A 250 14.44 -6.32 -11.51
C LEU A 250 14.62 -4.82 -11.40
N LYS A 251 15.77 -4.35 -10.92
CA LYS A 251 16.07 -2.92 -10.83
C LYS A 251 15.98 -2.25 -12.20
N ALA A 252 16.59 -2.84 -13.24
CA ALA A 252 16.54 -2.30 -14.60
C ALA A 252 15.10 -2.21 -15.14
N THR A 253 14.28 -3.24 -14.90
CA THR A 253 12.86 -3.22 -15.26
C THR A 253 12.13 -2.08 -14.55
N LEU A 254 12.32 -1.92 -13.24
CA LEU A 254 11.62 -0.89 -12.45
C LEU A 254 12.07 0.53 -12.83
N ASP A 255 13.37 0.76 -12.99
CA ASP A 255 13.92 2.06 -13.42
C ASP A 255 13.38 2.48 -14.80
N SER A 256 13.03 1.52 -15.67
CA SER A 256 12.49 1.80 -17.00
C SER A 256 11.04 2.30 -16.99
N VAL A 257 10.30 2.08 -15.90
CA VAL A 257 8.86 2.37 -15.81
C VAL A 257 8.46 3.35 -14.70
N CYS A 258 9.32 3.59 -13.70
CA CYS A 258 9.02 4.51 -12.62
C CYS A 258 10.25 4.98 -11.84
N GLN A 259 10.06 6.06 -11.08
CA GLN A 259 11.03 6.51 -10.09
C GLN A 259 11.01 5.60 -8.86
N ILE A 260 12.20 5.35 -8.30
CA ILE A 260 12.39 4.62 -7.05
C ILE A 260 12.96 5.57 -5.99
N VAL A 261 12.25 5.71 -4.86
CA VAL A 261 12.71 6.45 -3.68
C VAL A 261 13.13 5.46 -2.59
N LEU A 262 14.37 5.59 -2.15
CA LEU A 262 14.93 4.78 -1.06
C LEU A 262 14.86 5.56 0.26
N LEU A 263 14.45 4.88 1.33
CA LEU A 263 14.65 5.30 2.71
C LEU A 263 16.03 4.80 3.18
N PRO A 264 17.08 5.65 3.19
CA PRO A 264 18.45 5.20 3.40
C PRO A 264 18.77 4.94 4.86
N VAL A 265 19.08 3.71 5.29
CA VAL A 265 19.41 3.48 6.70
C VAL A 265 20.75 4.15 7.03
N THR A 266 20.69 5.26 7.77
CA THR A 266 21.89 5.95 8.24
C THR A 266 22.31 5.31 9.56
N LEU A 267 23.27 4.38 9.52
CA LEU A 267 24.05 4.08 10.71
C LEU A 267 24.80 5.36 11.07
N LYS A 268 24.41 6.04 12.16
CA LYS A 268 25.29 7.03 12.77
C LYS A 268 26.58 6.31 13.16
N ARG A 269 27.60 6.33 12.29
CA ARG A 269 28.98 6.15 12.76
C ARG A 269 29.26 7.37 13.62
N LYS A 270 29.14 7.23 14.94
CA LYS A 270 29.80 8.17 15.86
C LYS A 270 31.27 8.18 15.42
N LYS A 271 31.79 9.34 15.02
CA LYS A 271 33.24 9.57 15.07
C LYS A 271 33.64 9.21 16.51
N LEU A 272 34.42 8.15 16.67
CA LEU A 272 35.20 7.97 17.89
C LEU A 272 36.13 9.18 17.93
N ILE A 273 35.81 10.13 18.81
CA ILE A 273 36.76 11.12 19.30
C ILE A 273 37.39 10.49 20.53
#